data_AF-A0A9J5W7C8-F1
#
_entry.id   AF-A0A9J5W7C8-F1
#
_cell.length_a   1.000
_cell.length_b   1.000
_cell.length_c   1.000
_cell.angle_alpha   90.00
_cell.angle_beta   90.00
_cell.angle_gamma   90.00
#
_symmetry.space_group_name_H-M   'P 1'
#
loop_
_entity.id
_entity.type
_entity.pdbx_description
1 polymer ?
#
loop_
_entity_poly.entity_id
_entity_poly.type
_entity_poly.pdbx_seq_one_letter_code
_entity_poly.pdbx_strand_id
1 'polypeptide(L)' 'MVVVVKRLNIGSFKGLRELLAEAKYLGLIYHKNLVRLIRYCAELDNRLLVYEVMSKGSLESFI' A
#
# COMPACT_ATOMS: atom_id res chain seq x y z
N MET A 1 6.11 16.02 4.65
CA MET A 1 5.54 15.02 3.72
C MET A 1 4.65 14.09 4.52
N VAL A 2 3.37 13.93 4.14
CA VAL A 2 2.41 13.05 4.83
C VAL A 2 2.23 11.77 4.02
N VAL A 3 2.12 10.62 4.69
CA VAL A 3 2.04 9.29 4.07
C VAL A 3 0.92 8.47 4.70
N VAL A 4 0.44 7.47 3.97
CA VAL A 4 -0.48 6.45 4.48
C VAL A 4 0.29 5.14 4.63
N VAL A 5 0.15 4.50 5.79
CA VAL A 5 0.74 3.19 6.07
C VAL A 5 -0.35 2.15 6.17
N LYS A 6 -0.37 1.20 5.22
CA LYS A 6 -1.25 0.03 5.25
C LYS A 6 -0.50 -1.12 5.90
N ARG A 7 -0.94 -1.54 7.08
CA ARG A 7 -0.42 -2.72 7.78
C ARG A 7 -1.23 -3.95 7.39
N LEU A 8 -0.57 -4.97 6.87
CA LEU A 8 -1.18 -6.24 6.49
C LEU A 8 -1.07 -7.24 7.64
N ASN A 9 -2.03 -8.18 7.70
CA ASN A 9 -2.05 -9.20 8.74
C ASN A 9 -0.85 -10.16 8.60
N ILE A 10 -0.12 -10.32 9.70
CA ILE A 10 1.13 -11.08 9.81
C ILE A 10 0.85 -12.59 9.81
N GLY A 11 -0.23 -13.03 10.46
CA GLY A 11 -0.54 -14.45 10.71
C GLY A 11 -1.09 -15.23 9.53
N SER A 12 -1.25 -14.61 8.36
CA SER A 12 -1.82 -15.27 7.18
C SER A 12 -0.85 -15.30 6.02
N PHE A 13 -0.74 -16.43 5.31
CA PHE A 13 -0.10 -16.49 3.99
C PHE A 13 -0.73 -15.50 3.00
N LYS A 14 -1.98 -15.09 3.24
CA LYS A 14 -2.69 -14.06 2.50
C LYS A 14 -1.97 -12.70 2.58
N GLY A 15 -1.61 -12.23 3.77
CA GLY A 15 -0.94 -10.92 3.93
C GLY A 15 0.42 -10.82 3.23
N LEU A 16 1.20 -11.91 3.20
CA LEU A 16 2.47 -11.93 2.47
C LEU A 16 2.24 -11.90 0.96
N ARG A 17 1.28 -12.68 0.46
CA ARG A 17 0.91 -12.67 -0.97
C ARG A 17 0.41 -11.30 -1.42
N GLU A 18 -0.44 -10.67 -0.62
CA GLU A 18 -0.93 -9.30 -0.87
C GLU A 18 0.22 -8.30 -0.92
N LEU A 19 1.14 -8.36 0.06
CA LEU A 19 2.31 -7.49 0.08
C LEU A 19 3.15 -7.62 -1.18
N LEU A 20 3.50 -8.86 -1.56
CA LEU A 20 4.37 -9.12 -2.71
C LEU A 20 3.69 -8.72 -4.02
N ALA A 21 2.38 -8.98 -4.15
CA ALA A 21 1.62 -8.58 -5.32
C ALA A 21 1.58 -7.05 -5.46
N GLU A 22 1.21 -6.34 -4.40
CA GLU A 22 1.13 -4.88 -4.41
C GLU A 22 2.52 -4.24 -4.63
N ALA A 23 3.56 -4.72 -3.93
CA ALA A 23 4.93 -4.22 -4.09
C ALA A 23 5.47 -4.44 -5.52
N LYS A 24 5.17 -5.59 -6.14
CA LYS A 24 5.63 -5.91 -7.50
C LYS A 24 5.02 -4.98 -8.54
N TYR A 25 3.69 -4.77 -8.51
CA TYR A 25 3.03 -4.00 -9.56
C TYR A 25 3.03 -2.49 -9.27
N LEU A 26 2.67 -2.08 -8.05
CA LEU A 26 2.61 -0.65 -7.69
C LEU A 26 3.99 -0.05 -7.45
N GLY A 27 5.01 -0.87 -7.17
CA GLY A 27 6.39 -0.42 -7.10
C GLY A 27 7.01 -0.09 -8.48
N LEU A 28 6.44 -0.63 -9.57
CA LEU A 28 6.94 -0.45 -10.93
C LEU A 28 6.14 0.58 -11.76
N ILE A 29 4.93 0.93 -11.31
CA ILE A 29 4.02 1.79 -12.08
C ILE A 29 3.98 3.19 -11.46
N TYR A 30 4.29 4.20 -12.28
CA TYR A 30 4.13 5.61 -11.93
C TYR A 30 3.12 6.25 -12.89
N HIS A 31 1.91 6.54 -12.39
CA HIS A 31 0.85 7.14 -13.20
C HIS A 31 -0.02 8.07 -12.35
N LYS A 32 -0.42 9.22 -12.91
CA LYS A 32 -1.18 10.27 -12.19
C LYS A 32 -2.53 9.84 -11.60
N ASN A 33 -3.11 8.75 -12.12
CA ASN A 33 -4.41 8.22 -11.69
C ASN A 33 -4.28 6.94 -10.82
N LEU A 34 -3.07 6.52 -10.47
CA LEU A 34 -2.84 5.39 -9.58
C LEU A 34 -2.16 5.88 -8.31
N VAL A 35 -2.58 5.33 -7.17
CA VAL A 35 -1.94 5.65 -5.90
C VAL A 35 -0.49 5.20 -5.94
N ARG A 36 0.42 6.11 -5.54
CA ARG A 36 1.85 5.85 -5.60
C ARG A 36 2.31 5.11 -4.36
N LEU A 37 2.85 3.91 -4.56
CA LEU A 37 3.63 3.21 -3.54
C LEU A 37 5.02 3.86 -3.45
N ILE A 38 5.40 4.30 -2.25
CA ILE A 38 6.69 4.95 -1.99
C ILE A 38 7.72 3.92 -1.50
N ARG A 39 7.32 3.09 -0.53
CA ARG A 39 8.17 2.03 0.06
C ARG A 39 7.29 0.88 0.58
N TYR A 40 7.94 -0.25 0.86
CA TYR A 40 7.34 -1.36 1.59
C TYR A 40 8.33 -1.92 2.63
N CYS A 41 7.81 -2.63 3.62
CA CYS A 41 8.58 -3.44 4.58
C CYS A 41 7.96 -4.84 4.62
N ALA A 42 8.79 -5.86 4.41
CA ALA A 42 8.38 -7.27 4.35
C ALA A 42 9.15 -8.13 5.38
N GLU A 43 9.50 -7.54 6.53
CA GLU A 43 10.19 -8.25 7.60
C GLU A 43 9.20 -9.12 8.39
N LEU A 44 9.73 -10.18 9.04
CA LEU A 44 9.00 -11.24 9.75
C LEU A 44 7.59 -10.85 10.25
N ASP A 45 7.53 -9.89 11.17
CA ASP A 45 6.29 -9.40 11.80
C ASP A 45 5.82 -8.03 11.28
N ASN A 46 6.47 -7.49 10.27
CA ASN A 46 6.14 -6.18 9.70
C ASN A 46 5.88 -6.29 8.21
N ARG A 47 4.60 -6.27 7.86
CA ARG A 47 4.11 -6.20 6.49
C ARG A 47 3.45 -4.85 6.26
N LEU A 48 4.24 -3.90 5.78
CA LEU A 48 3.82 -2.51 5.63
C LEU A 48 3.94 -2.07 4.17
N LEU A 49 2.93 -1.38 3.69
CA LEU A 49 2.94 -0.66 2.41
C LEU A 49 2.78 0.83 2.70
N VAL A 50 3.69 1.65 2.17
CA VAL A 50 3.73 3.10 2.42
C VAL A 50 3.37 3.83 1.13
N TYR A 51 2.28 4.57 1.14
CA TYR A 51 1.76 5.30 -0.01
C TYR A 51 1.81 6.81 0.19
N GLU A 52 1.75 7.52 -0.93
CA GLU A 52 1.40 8.93 -0.93
C GLU A 52 -0.03 9.13 -0.41
N VAL A 53 -0.25 10.20 0.36
CA VAL A 53 -1.57 10.48 0.92
C VAL A 53 -2.54 10.98 -0.15
N MET A 54 -3.72 10.39 -0.19
CA MET A 54 -4.84 10.87 -1.01
C MET A 54 -5.69 11.82 -0.15
N SER A 55 -5.43 13.12 -0.23
CA SER A 55 -5.97 14.13 0.71
C SER A 55 -7.50 14.22 0.76
N LYS A 56 -8.18 13.82 -0.30
CA LYS A 56 -9.65 13.83 -0.39
C LYS A 56 -10.30 12.49 -0.02
N GLY A 57 -9.53 11.48 0.38
CA GLY A 57 -10.07 10.20 0.81
C GLY A 57 -10.69 9.36 -0.33
N SER A 58 -11.61 8.47 0.03
CA SER A 58 -12.29 7.56 -0.89
C SER A 58 -13.37 8.28 -1.69
N LEU A 59 -13.64 7.82 -2.91
CA LEU A 59 -14.80 8.30 -3.67
C LEU A 59 -16.13 7.97 -2.94
N GLU A 60 -16.16 6.87 -2.19
CA GLU A 60 -17.32 6.44 -1.42
C GLU A 60 -17.80 7.50 -0.41
N SER A 61 -16.93 8.39 0.09
CA SER A 61 -17.37 9.46 0.99
C SER A 61 -18.12 10.61 0.30
N PHE A 62 -18.22 10.59 -1.03
CA PHE A 62 -18.88 11.62 -1.83
C PHE A 62 -20.16 11.13 -2.52
N ILE A 63 -20.52 9.86 -2.33
CA ILE A 63 -21.70 9.21 -2.93
C ILE A 63 -22.62 8.77 -1.78
#